data_AF-A0A1H0PGT5-F1
#
_entry.id   AF-A0A1H0PGT5-F1
#
_cell.length_a   1.000
_cell.length_b   1.000
_cell.length_c   1.000
_cell.angle_alpha   90.00
_cell.angle_beta   90.00
_cell.angle_gamma   90.00
#
_symmetry.space_group_name_H-M   'P 1'
#
loop_
_entity.id
_entity.type
_entity.pdbx_description
1 polymer ?
#
loop_
_entity_poly.entity_id
_entity_poly.type
_entity_poly.pdbx_seq_one_letter_code
_entity_poly.pdbx_strand_id
1 'polypeptide(L)'
;MSDALNNWLGEQAKLNRVLILALDSLAEPSPVTSLYSAGLMKRSVQLYRRTQYADFSAISPWLTELHEPHADAFRKLLDDPQRNWGWIGSMDKADLDGLTQHWQARMVIEEDGERSLFRFQDNRVIARCINNLNVAEYPLLLGPIASVTFWDEDQWKSVDNIRPGAYPAPDPAPWLRNPESGEQARSILRDNLKRWLLTYHVEAAAELAETRVVSEWLEQQMELLDLWRWNTPEQRELMLSRRLNPKCMDDVAWEPLPGETPEMHFARCQRVFIEPGVAV
;
A
#
# COMPACT_ATOMS: atom_id res chain seq x y z
N MET A 1 -13.59 10.82 -18.03
CA MET A 1 -13.24 11.57 -16.80
C MET A 1 -14.19 11.22 -15.66
N SER A 2 -13.67 10.83 -14.49
CA SER A 2 -14.46 10.38 -13.32
C SER A 2 -15.12 11.56 -12.57
N ASP A 3 -16.35 11.36 -12.07
CA ASP A 3 -17.06 12.35 -11.24
C ASP A 3 -16.28 12.73 -9.97
N ALA A 4 -15.59 11.76 -9.35
CA ALA A 4 -14.77 11.99 -8.16
C ALA A 4 -13.63 12.98 -8.44
N LEU A 5 -12.94 12.82 -9.57
CA LEU A 5 -11.86 13.71 -10.00
C LEU A 5 -12.37 15.12 -10.29
N ASN A 6 -13.47 15.23 -11.03
CA ASN A 6 -14.07 16.53 -11.35
C ASN A 6 -14.52 17.28 -10.10
N ASN A 7 -15.12 16.57 -9.14
CA ASN A 7 -15.49 17.13 -7.86
C ASN A 7 -14.27 17.62 -7.09
N TRP A 8 -13.20 16.82 -7.02
CA TRP A 8 -11.95 17.21 -6.37
C TRP A 8 -11.36 18.48 -7.01
N LEU A 9 -11.19 18.50 -8.34
CA LEU A 9 -10.69 19.68 -9.06
C LEU A 9 -11.55 20.93 -8.82
N GLY A 10 -12.88 20.75 -8.81
CA GLY A 10 -13.83 21.82 -8.50
C GLY A 10 -13.68 22.36 -7.09
N GLU A 11 -13.53 21.48 -6.09
CA GLU A 11 -13.26 21.87 -4.71
C GLU A 11 -11.93 22.64 -4.59
N GLN A 12 -10.87 22.23 -5.28
CA GLN A 12 -9.58 22.93 -5.21
C GLN A 12 -9.65 24.31 -5.84
N ALA A 13 -10.39 24.46 -6.93
CA ALA A 13 -10.67 25.76 -7.52
C ALA A 13 -11.48 26.66 -6.57
N LYS A 14 -12.52 26.14 -5.89
CA LYS A 14 -13.31 26.91 -4.90
C LYS A 14 -12.46 27.39 -3.73
N LEU A 15 -11.53 26.56 -3.26
CA LEU A 15 -10.59 26.90 -2.19
C LEU A 15 -9.41 27.77 -2.65
N ASN A 16 -9.37 28.14 -3.95
CA ASN A 16 -8.30 28.92 -4.56
C ASN A 16 -6.91 28.31 -4.33
N ARG A 17 -6.84 26.98 -4.34
CA ARG A 17 -5.58 26.23 -4.17
C ARG A 17 -4.83 26.14 -5.49
N VAL A 18 -3.51 26.16 -5.40
CA VAL A 18 -2.65 25.87 -6.55
C VAL A 18 -2.52 24.36 -6.71
N LEU A 19 -2.44 23.89 -7.95
CA LEU A 19 -2.22 22.48 -8.26
C LEU A 19 -0.73 22.24 -8.52
N ILE A 20 -0.18 21.23 -7.88
CA ILE A 20 1.19 20.76 -8.07
C ILE A 20 1.13 19.35 -8.64
N LEU A 21 1.83 19.13 -9.75
CA LEU A 21 2.01 17.80 -10.32
C LEU A 21 3.34 17.24 -9.85
N ALA A 22 3.30 16.02 -9.33
CA ALA A 22 4.48 15.18 -9.16
C ALA A 22 4.52 14.20 -10.33
N LEU A 23 5.45 14.43 -11.25
CA LEU A 23 5.50 13.71 -12.54
C LEU A 23 6.63 12.67 -12.53
N ASP A 24 6.29 11.48 -13.00
CA ASP A 24 7.28 10.46 -13.34
C ASP A 24 7.84 10.71 -14.74
N SER A 25 9.12 11.08 -14.81
CA SER A 25 9.82 11.30 -16.08
C SER A 25 10.02 10.02 -16.88
N LEU A 26 9.92 8.84 -16.22
CA LEU A 26 10.04 7.53 -16.84
C LEU A 26 8.73 6.99 -17.44
N ALA A 27 7.59 7.66 -17.20
CA ALA A 27 6.34 7.24 -17.80
C ALA A 27 6.35 7.47 -19.33
N GLU A 28 5.77 6.53 -20.08
CA GLU A 28 5.72 6.59 -21.54
C GLU A 28 4.27 6.76 -22.04
N PRO A 29 3.96 7.79 -22.84
CA PRO A 29 4.84 8.88 -23.26
C PRO A 29 5.15 9.85 -22.09
N SER A 30 6.32 10.49 -22.13
CA SER A 30 6.75 11.40 -21.06
C SER A 30 5.73 12.52 -20.79
N PRO A 31 5.17 12.59 -19.55
CA PRO A 31 4.23 13.64 -19.20
C PRO A 31 4.91 15.01 -19.15
N VAL A 32 6.20 15.05 -18.81
CA VAL A 32 7.00 16.29 -18.77
C VAL A 32 7.08 16.92 -20.16
N THR A 33 7.43 16.14 -21.19
CA THR A 33 7.52 16.64 -22.57
C THR A 33 6.18 17.19 -23.05
N SER A 34 5.09 16.46 -22.77
CA SER A 34 3.74 16.83 -23.20
C SER A 34 3.26 18.13 -22.54
N LEU A 35 3.44 18.26 -21.22
CA LEU A 35 3.04 19.45 -20.47
C LEU A 35 3.93 20.66 -20.74
N TYR A 36 5.24 20.45 -20.89
CA TYR A 36 6.18 21.52 -21.24
C TYR A 36 5.88 22.11 -22.61
N SER A 37 5.64 21.26 -23.62
CA SER A 37 5.31 21.70 -24.99
C SER A 37 3.98 22.46 -25.04
N ALA A 38 3.06 22.16 -24.13
CA ALA A 38 1.78 22.87 -23.98
C ALA A 38 1.87 24.15 -23.12
N GLY A 39 3.05 24.50 -22.59
CA GLY A 39 3.23 25.70 -21.75
C GLY A 39 2.60 25.61 -20.37
N LEU A 40 2.25 24.41 -19.89
CA LEU A 40 1.51 24.22 -18.63
C LEU A 40 2.41 24.16 -17.39
N MET A 41 3.72 24.09 -17.58
CA MET A 41 4.73 23.99 -16.53
C MET A 41 5.27 25.38 -16.17
N LYS A 42 4.57 26.11 -15.30
CA LYS A 42 4.91 27.51 -14.97
C LYS A 42 6.17 27.64 -14.12
N ARG A 43 6.27 26.81 -13.08
CA ARG A 43 7.43 26.69 -12.20
C ARG A 43 7.66 25.22 -11.95
N SER A 44 8.89 24.76 -12.16
CA SER A 44 9.20 23.34 -12.04
C SER A 44 10.58 23.12 -11.44
N VAL A 45 10.70 22.04 -10.66
CA VAL A 45 11.94 21.61 -10.02
C VAL A 45 12.13 20.12 -10.26
N GLN A 46 13.36 19.74 -10.56
CA GLN A 46 13.81 18.35 -10.56
C GLN A 46 14.39 18.00 -9.20
N LEU A 47 13.81 17.02 -8.50
CA LEU A 47 14.20 16.67 -7.14
C LEU A 47 15.69 16.33 -6.98
N TYR A 48 16.32 15.69 -7.97
CA TYR A 48 17.70 15.23 -7.82
C TYR A 48 18.76 16.29 -8.13
N ARG A 49 18.40 17.34 -8.88
CA ARG A 49 19.35 18.28 -9.50
C ARG A 49 20.26 19.03 -8.52
N ARG A 50 19.82 19.24 -7.28
CA ARG A 50 20.58 19.95 -6.22
C ARG A 50 20.98 19.02 -5.07
N THR A 51 21.26 17.76 -5.40
CA THR A 51 21.64 16.73 -4.43
C THR A 51 22.83 15.94 -4.96
N GLN A 52 23.38 15.03 -4.16
CA GLN A 52 24.41 14.08 -4.62
C GLN A 52 23.94 13.15 -5.75
N TYR A 53 22.64 13.13 -6.08
CA TYR A 53 22.04 12.30 -7.12
C TYR A 53 21.84 13.07 -8.45
N ALA A 54 22.50 14.21 -8.64
CA ALA A 54 22.33 15.06 -9.83
C ALA A 54 22.61 14.31 -11.15
N ASP A 55 23.48 13.30 -11.12
CA ASP A 55 23.77 12.43 -12.28
C ASP A 55 22.54 11.61 -12.73
N PHE A 56 21.56 11.39 -11.84
CA PHE A 56 20.27 10.75 -12.15
C PHE A 56 19.21 11.75 -12.64
N SER A 57 19.60 12.96 -13.07
CA SER A 57 18.67 14.00 -13.53
C SER A 57 17.72 13.55 -14.64
N ALA A 58 18.15 12.64 -15.51
CA ALA A 58 17.34 12.08 -16.59
C ALA A 58 16.09 11.35 -16.10
N ILE A 59 16.16 10.75 -14.91
CA ILE A 59 15.07 10.01 -14.26
C ILE A 59 14.51 10.75 -13.04
N SER A 60 14.89 12.02 -12.87
CA SER A 60 14.48 12.80 -11.71
C SER A 60 12.96 12.99 -11.72
N PRO A 61 12.30 12.84 -10.57
CA PRO A 61 10.95 13.34 -10.36
C PRO A 61 10.89 14.83 -10.66
N TRP A 62 9.79 15.26 -11.27
CA TRP A 62 9.49 16.66 -11.47
C TRP A 62 8.34 17.08 -10.56
N LEU A 63 8.56 18.17 -9.82
CA LEU A 63 7.48 18.89 -9.15
C LEU A 63 7.18 20.14 -9.96
N THR A 64 5.94 20.33 -10.40
CA THR A 64 5.57 21.52 -11.19
C THR A 64 4.25 22.11 -10.75
N GLU A 65 4.20 23.44 -10.65
CA GLU A 65 2.95 24.18 -10.57
C GLU A 65 2.24 24.07 -11.92
N LEU A 66 1.00 23.58 -11.90
CA LEU A 66 0.16 23.46 -13.08
C LEU A 66 -0.51 24.80 -13.38
N HIS A 67 -0.32 25.29 -14.59
CA HIS A 67 -1.09 26.39 -15.15
C HIS A 67 -2.26 25.86 -15.98
N GLU A 68 -3.38 26.58 -16.02
CA GLU A 68 -4.56 26.27 -16.84
C GLU A 68 -5.06 24.81 -16.73
N PRO A 69 -5.71 24.42 -15.62
CA PRO A 69 -6.17 23.04 -15.38
C PRO A 69 -7.28 22.55 -16.35
N HIS A 70 -7.66 23.36 -17.33
CA HIS A 70 -8.61 23.01 -18.37
C HIS A 70 -7.94 22.71 -19.72
N ALA A 71 -6.62 22.83 -19.82
CA ALA A 71 -5.89 22.55 -21.05
C ALA A 71 -5.94 21.07 -21.44
N ASP A 72 -6.03 20.80 -22.75
CA ASP A 72 -6.22 19.43 -23.26
C ASP A 72 -5.04 18.50 -22.96
N ALA A 73 -3.81 19.02 -22.93
CA ALA A 73 -2.64 18.22 -22.60
C ALA A 73 -2.70 17.66 -21.17
N PHE A 74 -3.23 18.44 -20.22
CA PHE A 74 -3.46 17.97 -18.86
C PHE A 74 -4.64 17.00 -18.80
N ARG A 75 -5.75 17.29 -19.48
CA ARG A 75 -6.91 16.37 -19.56
C ARG A 75 -6.54 14.98 -20.08
N LYS A 76 -5.67 14.90 -21.09
CA LYS A 76 -5.16 13.61 -21.62
C LYS A 76 -4.45 12.78 -20.55
N LEU A 77 -3.72 13.42 -19.63
CA LEU A 77 -3.12 12.69 -18.49
C LEU A 77 -4.22 12.13 -17.58
N LEU A 78 -5.27 12.91 -17.31
CA LEU A 78 -6.39 12.48 -16.47
C LEU A 78 -7.20 11.31 -17.07
N ASP A 79 -7.23 11.20 -18.39
CA ASP A 79 -7.92 10.13 -19.11
C ASP A 79 -7.10 8.83 -19.22
N ASP A 80 -5.76 8.89 -19.10
CA ASP A 80 -4.84 7.73 -19.14
C ASP A 80 -4.06 7.50 -17.81
N PRO A 81 -4.72 7.44 -16.64
CA PRO A 81 -4.04 7.31 -15.35
C PRO A 81 -3.28 6.00 -15.16
N GLN A 82 -3.67 4.92 -15.86
CA GLN A 82 -3.02 3.61 -15.80
C GLN A 82 -1.55 3.64 -16.26
N ARG A 83 -1.14 4.72 -16.96
CA ARG A 83 0.26 4.95 -17.33
C ARG A 83 1.16 5.35 -16.16
N ASN A 84 0.59 5.60 -14.98
CA ASN A 84 1.33 5.97 -13.77
C ASN A 84 2.25 7.18 -13.99
N TRP A 85 1.75 8.16 -14.76
CA TRP A 85 2.49 9.37 -15.12
C TRP A 85 2.81 10.27 -13.92
N GLY A 86 2.16 10.04 -12.77
CA GLY A 86 2.28 10.89 -11.61
C GLY A 86 0.99 10.96 -10.81
N TRP A 87 0.91 11.99 -9.98
CA TRP A 87 -0.26 12.32 -9.17
C TRP A 87 -0.34 13.84 -8.95
N ILE A 88 -1.45 14.30 -8.38
CA ILE A 88 -1.76 15.73 -8.24
C ILE A 88 -1.93 16.08 -6.77
N GLY A 89 -1.14 17.01 -6.29
CA GLY A 89 -1.34 17.67 -5.00
C GLY A 89 -1.99 19.05 -5.18
N SER A 90 -2.66 19.53 -4.16
CA SER A 90 -3.09 20.92 -4.04
C SER A 90 -2.40 21.58 -2.86
N MET A 91 -2.11 22.87 -2.94
CA MET A 91 -1.52 23.67 -1.86
C MET A 91 -2.25 24.98 -1.73
N ASP A 92 -2.35 25.53 -0.51
CA ASP A 92 -2.98 26.82 -0.28
C ASP A 92 -2.19 27.97 -0.95
N LYS A 93 -0.86 27.83 -1.04
CA LYS A 93 0.04 28.74 -1.75
C LYS A 93 1.15 27.96 -2.42
N ALA A 94 1.63 28.45 -3.56
CA ALA A 94 2.77 27.84 -4.25
C ALA A 94 4.07 28.08 -3.46
N ASP A 95 4.65 27.00 -2.94
CA ASP A 95 6.00 26.96 -2.35
C ASP A 95 6.73 25.69 -2.81
N LEU A 96 7.25 25.73 -4.04
CA LEU A 96 8.00 24.61 -4.60
C LEU A 96 9.36 24.41 -3.93
N ASP A 97 9.94 25.44 -3.33
CA ASP A 97 11.24 25.31 -2.65
C ASP A 97 11.06 24.54 -1.33
N GLY A 98 10.07 24.93 -0.51
CA GLY A 98 9.71 24.21 0.71
C GLY A 98 9.25 22.78 0.43
N LEU A 99 8.44 22.59 -0.62
CA LEU A 99 8.06 21.24 -1.07
C LEU A 99 9.30 20.44 -1.50
N THR A 100 10.19 21.00 -2.32
CA THR A 100 11.40 20.30 -2.77
C THR A 100 12.25 19.84 -1.59
N GLN A 101 12.48 20.72 -0.59
CA GLN A 101 13.22 20.36 0.61
C GLN A 101 12.54 19.23 1.38
N HIS A 102 11.22 19.27 1.52
CA HIS A 102 10.44 18.24 2.20
C HIS A 102 10.61 16.85 1.57
N TRP A 103 10.52 16.76 0.24
CA TRP A 103 10.66 15.49 -0.49
C TRP A 103 12.12 15.04 -0.60
N GLN A 104 13.07 15.95 -0.76
CA GLN A 104 14.51 15.61 -0.75
C GLN A 104 14.95 15.00 0.59
N ALA A 105 14.37 15.44 1.71
CA ALA A 105 14.64 14.87 3.02
C ALA A 105 14.10 13.43 3.20
N ARG A 106 13.28 12.92 2.26
CA ARG A 106 12.58 11.63 2.36
C ARG A 106 12.89 10.67 1.21
N MET A 107 13.53 11.16 0.14
CA MET A 107 13.74 10.39 -1.08
C MET A 107 14.83 9.33 -0.97
N VAL A 108 15.60 9.34 0.11
CA VAL A 108 16.65 8.34 0.37
C VAL A 108 16.12 7.36 1.39
N ILE A 109 16.20 6.08 1.08
CA ILE A 109 15.91 5.00 2.01
C ILE A 109 17.17 4.16 2.22
N GLU A 110 17.33 3.68 3.46
CA GLU A 110 18.39 2.77 3.85
C GLU A 110 17.72 1.52 4.45
N GLU A 111 17.81 0.40 3.74
CA GLU A 111 17.26 -0.90 4.15
C GLU A 111 18.38 -1.93 4.04
N ASP A 112 18.63 -2.70 5.12
CA ASP A 112 19.65 -3.74 5.19
C ASP A 112 21.08 -3.31 4.76
N GLY A 113 21.41 -2.03 4.98
CA GLY A 113 22.69 -1.45 4.58
C GLY A 113 22.80 -1.06 3.10
N GLU A 114 21.73 -1.27 2.32
CA GLU A 114 21.61 -0.78 0.96
C GLU A 114 20.88 0.57 0.93
N ARG A 115 21.40 1.49 0.13
CA ARG A 115 20.85 2.83 -0.03
C ARG A 115 20.18 2.95 -1.39
N SER A 116 18.90 3.31 -1.42
CA SER A 116 18.14 3.48 -2.67
C SER A 116 17.30 4.76 -2.68
N LEU A 117 16.83 5.12 -3.89
CA LEU A 117 16.00 6.30 -4.10
C LEU A 117 14.52 5.90 -4.13
N PHE A 118 13.74 6.49 -3.25
CA PHE A 118 12.31 6.25 -3.14
C PHE A 118 11.55 6.97 -4.27
N ARG A 119 10.73 6.21 -5.00
CA ARG A 119 10.02 6.66 -6.21
C ARG A 119 8.66 7.25 -5.90
N PHE A 120 8.62 8.32 -5.12
CA PHE A 120 7.39 8.98 -4.71
C PHE A 120 6.51 9.49 -5.86
N GLN A 121 7.10 9.77 -7.02
CA GLN A 121 6.39 10.22 -8.22
C GLN A 121 5.61 9.11 -8.92
N ASP A 122 5.95 7.84 -8.68
CA ASP A 122 5.19 6.73 -9.25
C ASP A 122 3.83 6.68 -8.55
N ASN A 123 2.76 6.79 -9.34
CA ASN A 123 1.38 6.78 -8.84
C ASN A 123 1.08 5.56 -7.94
N ARG A 124 1.63 4.39 -8.27
CA ARG A 124 1.38 3.16 -7.49
C ARG A 124 2.07 3.21 -6.14
N VAL A 125 3.26 3.82 -6.10
CA VAL A 125 4.03 3.98 -4.87
C VAL A 125 3.30 4.94 -3.94
N ILE A 126 2.85 6.10 -4.44
CA ILE A 126 2.11 7.05 -3.58
C ILE A 126 0.78 6.47 -3.09
N ALA A 127 0.05 5.76 -3.95
CA ALA A 127 -1.21 5.11 -3.58
C ALA A 127 -1.00 4.11 -2.44
N ARG A 128 -0.01 3.23 -2.58
CA ARG A 128 0.39 2.29 -1.51
C ARG A 128 0.79 3.00 -0.23
N CYS A 129 1.59 4.06 -0.33
CA CYS A 129 2.02 4.82 0.85
C CYS A 129 0.81 5.42 1.57
N ILE A 130 -0.10 6.09 0.85
CA ILE A 130 -1.29 6.72 1.44
C ILE A 130 -2.19 5.67 2.10
N ASN A 131 -2.44 4.55 1.42
CA ASN A 131 -3.28 3.46 1.95
C ASN A 131 -2.69 2.80 3.21
N ASN A 132 -1.37 2.87 3.41
CA ASN A 132 -0.67 2.30 4.57
C ASN A 132 -0.49 3.30 5.74
N LEU A 133 -0.87 4.56 5.56
CA LEU A 133 -0.73 5.59 6.60
C LEU A 133 -2.03 5.76 7.37
N ASN A 134 -1.92 5.98 8.68
CA ASN A 134 -3.02 6.55 9.44
C ASN A 134 -3.21 8.02 9.04
N VAL A 135 -4.44 8.53 9.14
CA VAL A 135 -4.76 9.94 8.82
C VAL A 135 -3.86 10.93 9.60
N ALA A 136 -3.48 10.59 10.84
CA ALA A 136 -2.59 11.40 11.66
C ALA A 136 -1.15 11.50 11.10
N GLU A 137 -0.74 10.56 10.25
CA GLU A 137 0.60 10.42 9.68
C GLU A 137 0.69 11.02 8.26
N TYR A 138 -0.44 11.36 7.62
CA TYR A 138 -0.45 12.03 6.32
C TYR A 138 0.47 13.25 6.24
N PRO A 139 0.51 14.16 7.24
CA PRO A 139 1.40 15.32 7.18
C PRO A 139 2.88 14.94 7.09
N LEU A 140 3.27 13.79 7.64
CA LEU A 140 4.66 13.33 7.63
C LEU A 140 5.12 13.00 6.21
N LEU A 141 4.24 12.51 5.34
CA LEU A 141 4.54 12.22 3.94
C LEU A 141 4.23 13.42 3.03
N LEU A 142 3.01 13.97 3.12
CA LEU A 142 2.50 14.99 2.20
C LEU A 142 3.05 16.39 2.46
N GLY A 143 3.52 16.66 3.68
CA GLY A 143 4.12 17.95 4.04
C GLY A 143 3.16 19.12 3.79
N PRO A 144 3.52 20.11 2.95
CA PRO A 144 2.71 21.29 2.73
C PRO A 144 1.57 21.07 1.72
N ILE A 145 1.43 19.88 1.13
CA ILE A 145 0.30 19.51 0.28
C ILE A 145 -0.96 19.41 1.15
N ALA A 146 -2.02 20.12 0.77
CA ALA A 146 -3.28 20.20 1.49
C ALA A 146 -4.26 19.06 1.13
N SER A 147 -4.25 18.63 -0.11
CA SER A 147 -5.02 17.48 -0.58
C SER A 147 -4.27 16.83 -1.74
N VAL A 148 -4.49 15.54 -1.94
CA VAL A 148 -3.87 14.80 -3.04
C VAL A 148 -4.93 13.94 -3.73
N THR A 149 -4.82 13.83 -5.06
CA THR A 149 -5.56 12.85 -5.86
C THR A 149 -4.60 11.99 -6.67
N PHE A 150 -4.90 10.70 -6.73
CA PHE A 150 -4.10 9.65 -7.33
C PHE A 150 -5.01 8.56 -7.87
N TRP A 151 -4.49 7.73 -8.78
CA TRP A 151 -5.23 6.60 -9.35
C TRP A 151 -4.95 5.33 -8.57
N ASP A 152 -5.99 4.61 -8.18
CA ASP A 152 -5.86 3.35 -7.46
C ASP A 152 -7.14 2.52 -7.61
N GLU A 153 -7.02 1.19 -7.67
CA GLU A 153 -8.16 0.27 -7.81
C GLU A 153 -9.16 0.69 -8.92
N ASP A 154 -8.61 1.01 -10.10
CA ASP A 154 -9.36 1.46 -11.29
C ASP A 154 -10.27 2.68 -11.08
N GLN A 155 -9.93 3.54 -10.12
CA GLN A 155 -10.63 4.80 -9.88
C GLN A 155 -9.70 5.91 -9.38
N TRP A 156 -10.13 7.16 -9.58
CA TRP A 156 -9.49 8.32 -8.96
C TRP A 156 -9.89 8.37 -7.49
N LYS A 157 -8.90 8.36 -6.60
CA LYS A 157 -9.07 8.54 -5.16
C LYS A 157 -8.48 9.88 -4.74
N SER A 158 -8.91 10.38 -3.58
CA SER A 158 -8.35 11.59 -2.99
C SER A 158 -8.32 11.50 -1.48
N VAL A 159 -7.31 12.11 -0.86
CA VAL A 159 -7.24 12.28 0.61
C VAL A 159 -6.83 13.70 0.95
N ASP A 160 -7.39 14.22 2.05
CA ASP A 160 -6.99 15.51 2.60
C ASP A 160 -5.91 15.34 3.66
N ASN A 161 -4.90 16.21 3.60
CA ASN A 161 -3.92 16.34 4.66
C ASN A 161 -4.51 17.22 5.77
N ILE A 162 -4.78 16.61 6.92
CA ILE A 162 -5.42 17.29 8.05
C ILE A 162 -4.60 18.45 8.63
N ARG A 163 -3.27 18.44 8.43
CA ARG A 163 -2.36 19.46 8.99
C ARG A 163 -1.21 19.77 8.02
N PRO A 164 -1.47 20.45 6.89
CA PRO A 164 -0.44 20.78 5.92
C PRO A 164 0.63 21.68 6.53
N GLY A 165 1.91 21.38 6.27
CA GLY A 165 3.02 22.15 6.82
C GLY A 165 4.38 21.50 6.63
N ALA A 166 5.42 22.12 7.19
CA ALA A 166 6.75 21.55 7.20
C ALA A 166 6.90 20.57 8.38
N TYR A 167 7.37 19.36 8.08
CA TYR A 167 7.63 18.32 9.08
C TYR A 167 9.04 17.77 8.90
N PRO A 168 9.80 17.54 9.98
CA PRO A 168 11.06 16.81 9.89
C PRO A 168 10.81 15.41 9.30
N ALA A 169 11.82 14.86 8.62
CA ALA A 169 11.74 13.50 8.13
C ALA A 169 11.62 12.53 9.32
N PRO A 170 10.57 11.70 9.38
CA PRO A 170 10.42 10.71 10.44
C PRO A 170 11.41 9.56 10.28
N ASP A 171 11.87 9.04 11.41
CA ASP A 171 12.67 7.81 11.50
C ASP A 171 12.10 6.94 12.66
N PRO A 172 11.51 5.77 12.38
CA PRO A 172 11.34 5.16 11.07
C PRO A 172 10.29 5.89 10.20
N ALA A 173 10.45 5.80 8.89
CA ALA A 173 9.50 6.36 7.94
C ALA A 173 8.21 5.51 7.87
N PRO A 174 7.03 6.06 8.24
CA PRO A 174 5.80 5.28 8.40
C PRO A 174 5.26 4.70 7.08
N TRP A 175 5.65 5.26 5.94
CA TRP A 175 5.28 4.75 4.60
C TRP A 175 6.17 3.60 4.11
N LEU A 176 7.27 3.30 4.80
CA LEU A 176 8.12 2.13 4.55
C LEU A 176 7.68 0.92 5.38
N ARG A 177 6.70 1.08 6.28
CA ARG A 177 6.14 -0.06 6.99
C ARG A 177 5.61 -1.08 5.97
N ASN A 178 6.17 -2.27 6.00
CA ASN A 178 5.65 -3.39 5.22
C ASN A 178 4.18 -3.59 5.62
N PRO A 179 3.24 -3.66 4.65
CA PRO A 179 1.85 -3.98 4.94
C PRO A 179 1.64 -5.42 5.45
N GLU A 180 2.71 -6.14 5.81
CA GLU A 180 2.71 -7.47 6.45
C GLU A 180 1.95 -7.52 7.78
N SER A 181 1.43 -6.41 8.28
CA SER A 181 0.48 -6.36 9.39
C SER A 181 -0.76 -5.53 9.00
N GLY A 182 -1.68 -6.11 8.23
CA GLY A 182 -2.93 -5.45 7.87
C GLY A 182 -3.93 -6.32 7.09
N GLU A 183 -5.11 -5.75 6.82
CA GLU A 183 -6.24 -6.43 6.16
C GLU A 183 -5.89 -6.95 4.76
N GLN A 184 -5.03 -6.24 4.02
CA GLN A 184 -4.66 -6.67 2.67
C GLN A 184 -3.76 -7.92 2.67
N ALA A 185 -2.79 -7.99 3.58
CA ALA A 185 -1.97 -9.19 3.77
C ALA A 185 -2.83 -10.36 4.26
N ARG A 186 -3.78 -10.10 5.18
CA ARG A 186 -4.76 -11.08 5.63
C ARG A 186 -5.63 -11.60 4.49
N SER A 187 -6.12 -10.71 3.62
CA SER A 187 -6.93 -11.06 2.46
C SER A 187 -6.15 -11.92 1.44
N ILE A 188 -4.90 -11.55 1.13
CA ILE A 188 -4.03 -12.34 0.25
C ILE A 188 -3.76 -13.72 0.85
N LEU A 189 -3.45 -13.78 2.15
CA LEU A 189 -3.23 -15.05 2.85
C LEU A 189 -4.48 -15.91 2.81
N ARG A 190 -5.66 -15.35 3.10
CA ARG A 190 -6.95 -16.05 3.03
C ARG A 190 -7.21 -16.63 1.65
N ASP A 191 -7.02 -15.85 0.59
CA ASP A 191 -7.26 -16.31 -0.77
C ASP A 191 -6.31 -17.45 -1.15
N ASN A 192 -5.05 -17.36 -0.74
CA ASN A 192 -4.06 -18.42 -0.93
C ASN A 192 -4.42 -19.70 -0.16
N LEU A 193 -4.82 -19.58 1.12
CA LEU A 193 -5.23 -20.73 1.95
C LEU A 193 -6.51 -21.38 1.42
N LYS A 194 -7.49 -20.58 0.98
CA LYS A 194 -8.71 -21.09 0.34
C LYS A 194 -8.39 -21.87 -0.93
N ARG A 195 -7.50 -21.35 -1.78
CA ARG A 195 -7.06 -22.05 -2.98
C ARG A 195 -6.33 -23.35 -2.64
N TRP A 196 -5.46 -23.33 -1.64
CA TRP A 196 -4.75 -24.51 -1.15
C TRP A 196 -5.73 -25.60 -0.68
N LEU A 197 -6.75 -25.25 0.12
CA LEU A 197 -7.80 -26.18 0.56
C LEU A 197 -8.54 -26.82 -0.63
N LEU A 198 -8.96 -26.00 -1.60
CA LEU A 198 -9.67 -26.47 -2.79
C LEU A 198 -8.78 -27.20 -3.80
N THR A 199 -7.46 -27.22 -3.61
CA THR A 199 -6.54 -27.94 -4.48
C THR A 199 -6.15 -29.29 -3.87
N TYR A 200 -5.83 -29.31 -2.57
CA TYR A 200 -5.24 -30.48 -1.90
C TYR A 200 -6.22 -31.22 -0.97
N HIS A 201 -7.33 -30.59 -0.59
CA HIS A 201 -8.28 -31.12 0.41
C HIS A 201 -9.75 -30.97 -0.04
N VAL A 202 -10.02 -31.18 -1.33
CA VAL A 202 -11.34 -30.96 -1.96
C VAL A 202 -12.47 -31.69 -1.23
N GLU A 203 -12.29 -32.99 -0.95
CA GLU A 203 -13.33 -33.83 -0.34
C GLU A 203 -13.66 -33.36 1.08
N ALA A 204 -12.65 -33.18 1.93
CA ALA A 204 -12.83 -32.69 3.29
C ALA A 204 -13.37 -31.26 3.35
N ALA A 205 -12.99 -30.40 2.39
CA ALA A 205 -13.54 -29.05 2.26
C ALA A 205 -15.02 -29.06 1.82
N ALA A 206 -15.41 -30.03 0.98
CA ALA A 206 -16.81 -30.22 0.58
C ALA A 206 -17.67 -30.71 1.76
N GLU A 207 -17.19 -31.68 2.53
CA GLU A 207 -17.86 -32.14 3.76
C GLU A 207 -18.01 -31.01 4.78
N LEU A 208 -16.98 -30.20 4.98
CA LEU A 208 -17.07 -29.02 5.85
C LEU A 208 -18.16 -28.04 5.37
N ALA A 209 -18.25 -27.83 4.05
CA ALA A 209 -19.23 -26.92 3.44
C ALA A 209 -20.69 -27.37 3.63
N GLU A 210 -20.94 -28.65 3.92
CA GLU A 210 -22.29 -29.16 4.22
C GLU A 210 -22.84 -28.62 5.55
N THR A 211 -21.95 -28.24 6.48
CA THR A 211 -22.34 -27.82 7.84
C THR A 211 -21.94 -26.39 8.19
N ARG A 212 -20.96 -25.80 7.48
CA ARG A 212 -20.43 -24.46 7.78
C ARG A 212 -20.05 -23.70 6.51
N VAL A 213 -20.03 -22.36 6.62
CA VAL A 213 -19.50 -21.50 5.56
C VAL A 213 -17.97 -21.56 5.61
N VAL A 214 -17.32 -22.10 4.56
CA VAL A 214 -15.87 -22.33 4.51
C VAL A 214 -15.06 -21.05 4.74
N SER A 215 -15.51 -19.89 4.25
CA SER A 215 -14.82 -18.62 4.49
C SER A 215 -14.86 -18.18 5.94
N GLU A 216 -15.99 -18.36 6.64
CA GLU A 216 -16.10 -18.02 8.07
C GLU A 216 -15.26 -18.97 8.92
N TRP A 217 -15.24 -20.27 8.57
CA TRP A 217 -14.37 -21.25 9.22
C TRP A 217 -12.88 -20.90 9.04
N LEU A 218 -12.48 -20.50 7.83
CA LEU A 218 -11.10 -20.13 7.53
C LEU A 218 -10.67 -18.89 8.30
N GLU A 219 -11.54 -17.88 8.42
CA GLU A 219 -11.27 -16.70 9.26
C GLU A 219 -11.06 -17.09 10.73
N GLN A 220 -11.90 -17.96 11.29
CA GLN A 220 -11.72 -18.47 12.66
C GLN A 220 -10.37 -19.20 12.83
N GLN A 221 -9.94 -19.97 11.82
CA GLN A 221 -8.63 -20.63 11.89
C GLN A 221 -7.49 -19.61 11.83
N MET A 222 -7.61 -18.58 11.01
CA MET A 222 -6.63 -17.50 10.91
C MET A 222 -6.53 -16.69 12.21
N GLU A 223 -7.65 -16.41 12.89
CA GLU A 223 -7.64 -15.77 14.22
C GLU A 223 -6.89 -16.61 15.27
N LEU A 224 -7.04 -17.94 15.24
CA LEU A 224 -6.30 -18.83 16.13
C LEU A 224 -4.80 -18.90 15.80
N LEU A 225 -4.44 -18.92 14.52
CA LEU A 225 -3.04 -18.83 14.08
C LEU A 225 -2.38 -17.54 14.62
N ASP A 226 -3.08 -16.42 14.55
CA ASP A 226 -2.62 -15.15 15.10
C ASP A 226 -2.49 -15.22 16.64
N LEU A 227 -3.50 -15.76 17.31
CA LEU A 227 -3.52 -15.90 18.78
C LEU A 227 -2.37 -16.77 19.29
N TRP A 228 -2.08 -17.88 18.61
CA TRP A 228 -1.00 -18.81 18.96
C TRP A 228 0.36 -18.38 18.40
N ARG A 229 0.40 -17.30 17.61
CA ARG A 229 1.60 -16.79 16.92
C ARG A 229 2.23 -17.82 15.98
N TRP A 230 1.38 -18.57 15.28
CA TRP A 230 1.77 -19.56 14.28
C TRP A 230 1.86 -18.90 12.90
N ASN A 231 3.08 -18.67 12.44
CA ASN A 231 3.37 -17.84 11.27
C ASN A 231 4.02 -18.60 10.11
N THR A 232 4.44 -19.86 10.30
CA THR A 232 5.10 -20.62 9.23
C THR A 232 4.11 -21.37 8.32
N PRO A 233 4.47 -21.68 7.06
CA PRO A 233 3.65 -22.51 6.19
C PRO A 233 3.27 -23.85 6.83
N GLU A 234 4.22 -24.52 7.48
CA GLU A 234 4.02 -25.86 8.08
C GLU A 234 3.01 -25.81 9.23
N GLN A 235 3.02 -24.74 10.02
CA GLN A 235 2.05 -24.51 11.09
C GLN A 235 0.63 -24.36 10.54
N ARG A 236 0.49 -23.58 9.46
CA ARG A 236 -0.80 -23.36 8.79
C ARG A 236 -1.33 -24.64 8.16
N GLU A 237 -0.48 -25.36 7.43
CA GLU A 237 -0.86 -26.61 6.77
C GLU A 237 -1.28 -27.69 7.77
N LEU A 238 -0.55 -27.85 8.89
CA LEU A 238 -0.94 -28.78 9.95
C LEU A 238 -2.31 -28.43 10.51
N MET A 239 -2.48 -27.17 10.91
CA MET A 239 -3.72 -26.73 11.55
C MET A 239 -4.91 -26.91 10.62
N LEU A 240 -4.80 -26.44 9.38
CA LEU A 240 -5.90 -26.50 8.42
C LEU A 240 -6.21 -27.93 8.02
N SER A 241 -5.22 -28.74 7.63
CA SER A 241 -5.46 -30.12 7.19
C SER A 241 -6.12 -30.99 8.26
N ARG A 242 -5.75 -30.81 9.53
CA ARG A 242 -6.28 -31.62 10.64
C ARG A 242 -7.63 -31.13 11.14
N ARG A 243 -7.82 -29.82 11.27
CA ARG A 243 -9.08 -29.23 11.77
C ARG A 243 -10.20 -29.21 10.72
N LEU A 244 -9.95 -29.70 9.50
CA LEU A 244 -11.03 -30.06 8.56
C LEU A 244 -11.89 -31.20 9.10
N ASN A 245 -11.33 -32.12 9.90
CA ASN A 245 -12.11 -33.15 10.58
C ASN A 245 -12.72 -32.57 11.87
N PRO A 246 -14.06 -32.58 12.05
CA PRO A 246 -14.71 -32.01 13.22
C PRO A 246 -14.21 -32.59 14.56
N LYS A 247 -13.91 -33.90 14.60
CA LYS A 247 -13.39 -34.55 15.82
C LYS A 247 -12.01 -34.02 16.21
N CYS A 248 -11.17 -33.76 15.23
CA CYS A 248 -9.85 -33.17 15.47
C CYS A 248 -9.97 -31.69 15.84
N MET A 249 -10.89 -30.96 15.20
CA MET A 249 -11.09 -29.53 15.46
C MET A 249 -11.48 -29.23 16.91
N ASP A 250 -12.35 -30.07 17.48
CA ASP A 250 -12.88 -29.89 18.84
C ASP A 250 -11.99 -30.54 19.92
N ASP A 251 -10.81 -31.04 19.55
CA ASP A 251 -9.88 -31.66 20.49
C ASP A 251 -9.19 -30.62 21.39
N VAL A 252 -9.21 -30.86 22.70
CA VAL A 252 -8.60 -29.99 23.72
C VAL A 252 -7.09 -29.84 23.55
N ALA A 253 -6.43 -30.78 22.86
CA ALA A 253 -5.00 -30.73 22.63
C ALA A 253 -4.56 -29.54 21.74
N TRP A 254 -5.47 -28.87 21.05
CA TRP A 254 -5.15 -27.63 20.34
C TRP A 254 -4.85 -26.45 21.26
N GLU A 255 -5.37 -26.44 22.49
CA GLU A 255 -5.18 -25.30 23.39
C GLU A 255 -3.72 -25.22 23.90
N PRO A 256 -3.09 -24.04 23.90
CA PRO A 256 -1.76 -23.84 24.47
C PRO A 256 -1.76 -24.12 25.98
N LEU A 257 -0.71 -24.77 26.48
CA LEU A 257 -0.54 -24.97 27.92
C LEU A 257 0.09 -23.73 28.59
N PRO A 258 -0.16 -23.49 29.89
CA PRO A 258 0.45 -22.36 30.60
C PRO A 258 1.99 -22.40 30.53
N GLY A 259 2.59 -21.32 30.05
CA GLY A 259 4.04 -21.17 29.92
C GLY A 259 4.65 -21.85 28.68
N GLU A 260 3.83 -22.40 27.79
CA GLU A 260 4.28 -22.97 26.52
C GLU A 260 4.63 -21.86 25.51
N THR A 261 5.78 -21.96 24.85
CA THR A 261 6.09 -21.05 23.72
C THR A 261 5.35 -21.51 22.45
N PRO A 262 5.14 -20.63 21.45
CA PRO A 262 4.51 -21.02 20.18
C PRO A 262 5.15 -22.25 19.52
N GLU A 263 6.48 -22.38 19.59
CA GLU A 263 7.23 -23.48 19.01
C GLU A 263 7.02 -24.78 19.78
N MET A 264 6.98 -24.71 21.12
CA MET A 264 6.69 -25.86 21.97
C MET A 264 5.26 -26.37 21.75
N HIS A 265 4.31 -25.43 21.64
CA HIS A 265 2.91 -25.72 21.34
C HIS A 265 2.76 -26.40 19.99
N PHE A 266 3.38 -25.86 18.95
CA PHE A 266 3.38 -26.49 17.63
C PHE A 266 3.99 -27.91 17.65
N ALA A 267 5.15 -28.09 18.28
CA ALA A 267 5.80 -29.39 18.36
C ALA A 267 4.96 -30.44 19.12
N ARG A 268 4.13 -29.99 20.08
CA ARG A 268 3.17 -30.86 20.78
C ARG A 268 1.99 -31.21 19.90
N CYS A 269 1.37 -30.23 19.24
CA CYS A 269 0.28 -30.46 18.30
C CYS A 269 0.71 -31.38 17.14
N GLN A 270 1.93 -31.23 16.64
CA GLN A 270 2.50 -32.16 15.66
C GLN A 270 2.51 -33.60 16.18
N ARG A 271 3.00 -33.85 17.40
CA ARG A 271 3.00 -35.20 17.98
C ARG A 271 1.58 -35.76 18.13
N VAL A 272 0.64 -34.95 18.61
CA VAL A 272 -0.75 -35.39 18.83
C VAL A 272 -1.50 -35.69 17.52
N PHE A 273 -1.34 -34.84 16.51
CA PHE A 273 -2.16 -34.88 15.30
C PHE A 273 -1.46 -35.44 14.05
N ILE A 274 -0.15 -35.74 14.11
CA ILE A 274 0.60 -36.39 13.02
C ILE A 274 0.94 -37.86 13.34
N GLU A 275 1.13 -38.27 14.59
CA GLU A 275 1.47 -39.67 14.90
C GLU A 275 0.29 -40.62 14.61
N PRO A 276 0.55 -41.85 14.10
CA PRO A 276 -0.47 -42.70 13.52
C PRO A 276 -1.30 -43.36 14.63
N GLY A 277 -2.47 -42.79 14.93
CA GLY A 277 -3.38 -43.33 15.94
C GLY A 277 -4.83 -42.86 15.88
N VAL A 278 -5.17 -41.81 15.14
CA VAL A 278 -6.56 -41.37 14.95
C VAL A 278 -6.95 -41.61 13.50
N ALA A 279 -7.68 -42.72 13.29
CA ALA A 279 -8.22 -43.11 12.00
C ALA A 279 -9.14 -42.00 11.43
N VAL A 280 -8.95 -41.76 10.13
CA VAL A 280 -9.85 -41.04 9.22
C VAL A 280 -11.27 -41.57 9.38
#